data_AF-A0A1A0US42-F1
#
_entry.id   AF-A0A1A0US42-F1
#
_cell.length_a   1.000
_cell.length_b   1.000
_cell.length_c   1.000
_cell.angle_alpha   90.00
_cell.angle_beta   90.00
_cell.angle_gamma   90.00
#
_symmetry.space_group_name_H-M   'P 1'
#
loop_
_entity.id
_entity.type
_entity.pdbx_description
1 polymer ?
#
loop_
_entity_poly.entity_id
_entity_poly.type
_entity_poly.pdbx_seq_one_letter_code
_entity_poly.pdbx_strand_id
1 'polypeptide(L)'
;MDLVQWLPALAGLGVGGVIIGWAGAGKARREVRSAVLKALASTETTRWHGLADSRDYQHFRAALHELETAALIARIPRLAVQHYTVFAEAARHLSDDSFEDRDGDEELGAGGIDGYFARVVSDAAEIVTKLAWRPWISRLRYRMDLRRLRNRAAAIAVDELPIRSQLASVQYSQGRLPSPLGELVDKQFPTST
;
A
#
# COMPACT_ATOMS: atom_id res chain seq x y z
N MET A 1 29.28 -13.27 50.00
CA MET A 1 29.80 -13.52 48.64
C MET A 1 29.04 -12.62 47.70
N ASP A 2 29.71 -11.58 47.20
CA ASP A 2 29.09 -10.45 46.51
C ASP A 2 28.75 -10.74 45.05
N LEU A 3 27.52 -10.42 44.66
CA LEU A 3 26.98 -10.46 43.29
C LEU A 3 27.78 -9.63 42.27
N VAL A 4 28.70 -8.79 42.74
CA VAL A 4 29.54 -7.89 41.93
C VAL A 4 30.63 -8.65 41.15
N GLN A 5 31.05 -9.83 41.61
CA GLN A 5 32.09 -10.62 40.92
C GLN A 5 31.61 -11.35 39.64
N TRP A 6 30.30 -11.44 39.41
CA TRP A 6 29.75 -12.10 38.20
C TRP A 6 29.52 -11.15 37.02
N LEU A 7 29.64 -9.83 37.21
CA LEU A 7 29.46 -8.84 36.14
C LEU A 7 30.44 -8.98 34.96
N PRO A 8 31.73 -9.34 35.13
CA PRO A 8 32.65 -9.49 33.99
C PRO A 8 32.38 -10.76 33.16
N ALA A 9 31.76 -11.79 33.74
CA ALA A 9 31.49 -13.05 33.07
C ALA A 9 30.27 -12.98 32.12
N LEU A 10 29.34 -12.06 32.36
CA LEU A 10 28.17 -11.82 31.50
C LEU A 10 28.41 -10.75 30.41
N ALA A 11 29.54 -10.03 30.46
CA ALA A 11 29.93 -9.09 29.42
C ALA A 11 30.52 -9.77 28.17
N GLY A 12 30.86 -11.06 28.24
CA GLY A 12 31.43 -11.85 27.14
C GLY A 12 30.42 -12.59 26.25
N LEU A 13 29.12 -12.58 26.59
CA LEU A 13 28.05 -13.19 25.79
C LEU A 13 26.94 -12.15 25.62
N GLY A 14 27.00 -11.44 24.50
CA GLY A 14 26.32 -10.16 24.28
C GLY A 14 24.82 -10.12 24.58
N VAL A 15 24.46 -9.43 25.66
CA VAL A 15 23.16 -8.70 25.80
C VAL A 15 23.38 -7.42 26.62
N GLY A 16 24.49 -6.71 26.38
CA GLY A 16 24.77 -5.38 26.95
C GLY A 16 24.07 -4.23 26.21
N GLY A 17 22.83 -4.40 25.73
CA GLY A 17 22.25 -3.53 24.70
C GLY A 17 20.83 -3.00 24.93
N VAL A 18 20.24 -3.17 26.12
CA VAL A 18 18.80 -2.89 26.27
C VAL A 18 18.48 -1.47 26.78
N ILE A 19 19.43 -0.74 27.38
CA ILE A 19 19.09 0.54 28.04
C ILE A 19 19.57 1.79 27.27
N ILE A 20 20.65 1.71 26.47
CA ILE A 20 21.12 2.85 25.64
C ILE A 20 20.22 3.07 24.39
N GLY A 21 19.45 2.06 23.98
CA GLY A 21 18.62 2.12 22.77
C GLY A 21 17.32 2.93 22.89
N TRP A 22 16.87 3.35 24.09
CA TRP A 22 15.51 3.88 24.25
C TRP A 22 15.34 5.32 23.72
N ALA A 23 16.35 6.18 23.91
CA ALA A 23 16.32 7.56 23.42
C ALA A 23 16.55 7.65 21.89
N GLY A 24 17.47 6.84 21.35
CA GLY A 24 17.70 6.72 19.91
C GLY A 24 16.56 6.05 19.14
N ALA A 25 15.89 5.05 19.75
CA ALA A 25 14.77 4.34 19.14
C ALA A 25 13.54 5.24 18.91
N GLY A 26 13.38 6.34 19.66
CA GLY A 26 12.31 7.30 19.43
C GLY A 26 12.46 8.03 18.10
N LYS A 27 13.65 8.57 17.82
CA LYS A 27 13.98 9.29 16.58
C LYS A 27 13.93 8.35 15.37
N ALA A 28 14.58 7.19 15.46
CA ALA A 28 14.58 6.18 14.40
C ALA A 28 13.15 5.72 14.02
N ARG A 29 12.26 5.53 15.00
CA ARG A 29 10.85 5.18 14.73
C ARG A 29 10.10 6.29 13.99
N ARG A 30 10.35 7.56 14.31
CA ARG A 30 9.71 8.69 13.63
C ARG A 30 10.23 8.83 12.19
N GLU A 31 11.52 8.65 11.98
CA GLU A 31 12.14 8.67 10.65
C GLU A 31 11.54 7.59 9.74
N VAL A 32 11.49 6.33 10.21
CA VAL A 32 10.89 5.22 9.47
C VAL A 32 9.41 5.47 9.12
N ARG A 33 8.63 6.04 10.05
CA ARG A 33 7.23 6.43 9.78
C ARG A 33 7.14 7.52 8.73
N SER A 34 7.99 8.54 8.83
CA SER A 34 8.02 9.62 7.85
C SER A 34 8.40 9.13 6.46
N ALA A 35 9.29 8.13 6.36
CA ALA A 35 9.67 7.51 5.10
C ALA A 35 8.48 6.82 4.42
N VAL A 36 7.68 6.06 5.18
CA VAL A 36 6.44 5.44 4.66
C VAL A 36 5.47 6.51 4.13
N LEU A 37 5.25 7.58 4.89
CA LEU A 37 4.30 8.63 4.48
C LEU A 37 4.78 9.42 3.26
N LYS A 38 6.10 9.67 3.17
CA LYS A 38 6.71 10.30 1.99
C LYS A 38 6.56 9.41 0.76
N ALA A 39 6.85 8.12 0.88
CA ALA A 39 6.71 7.17 -0.22
C ALA A 39 5.23 7.00 -0.64
N LEU A 40 4.31 6.98 0.34
CA LEU A 40 2.87 6.94 0.07
C LEU A 40 2.41 8.20 -0.66
N ALA A 41 2.84 9.37 -0.21
CA ALA A 41 2.53 10.64 -0.86
C ALA A 41 3.08 10.69 -2.31
N SER A 42 4.33 10.25 -2.51
CA SER A 42 4.95 10.13 -3.84
C SER A 42 4.16 9.20 -4.77
N THR A 43 3.67 8.07 -4.24
CA THR A 43 2.84 7.14 -5.00
C THR A 43 1.49 7.76 -5.37
N GLU A 44 0.84 8.45 -4.43
CA GLU A 44 -0.45 9.12 -4.68
C GLU A 44 -0.32 10.26 -5.71
N THR A 45 0.79 11.01 -5.68
CA THR A 45 1.04 12.08 -6.67
C THR A 45 1.34 11.55 -8.06
N THR A 46 2.01 10.39 -8.16
CA THR A 46 2.39 9.78 -9.45
C THR A 46 1.32 8.87 -10.03
N ARG A 47 0.25 8.57 -9.27
CA ARG A 47 -0.85 7.70 -9.73
C ARG A 47 -1.74 8.34 -10.79
N TRP A 48 -1.86 9.66 -10.81
CA TRP A 48 -2.77 10.36 -11.72
C TRP A 48 -2.06 10.67 -13.04
N HIS A 49 -2.62 10.26 -14.16
CA HIS A 49 -2.20 10.73 -15.48
C HIS A 49 -2.57 12.22 -15.61
N GLY A 50 -1.65 13.08 -16.04
CA GLY A 50 -1.92 14.51 -16.32
C GLY A 50 -1.17 15.51 -15.45
N LEU A 51 -0.56 15.12 -14.32
CA LEU A 51 0.45 16.00 -13.69
C LEU A 51 1.72 15.96 -14.55
N ALA A 52 2.33 17.12 -14.79
CA ALA A 52 3.45 17.28 -15.73
C ALA A 52 4.64 16.33 -15.50
N ASP A 53 4.76 15.78 -14.28
CA ASP A 53 5.83 14.86 -13.84
C ASP A 53 5.37 13.39 -13.69
N SER A 54 4.09 13.07 -13.93
CA SER A 54 3.49 11.75 -13.67
C SER A 54 3.12 10.94 -14.92
N ARG A 55 3.48 11.44 -16.11
CA ARG A 55 3.16 10.74 -17.38
C ARG A 55 3.84 9.38 -17.50
N ASP A 56 4.97 9.17 -16.82
CA ASP A 56 5.72 7.93 -16.91
C ASP A 56 5.24 6.89 -15.88
N TYR A 57 4.76 5.75 -16.40
CA TYR A 57 4.42 4.58 -15.59
C TYR A 57 5.62 4.06 -14.77
N GLN A 58 6.86 4.23 -15.26
CA GLN A 58 8.07 3.82 -14.53
C GLN A 58 8.27 4.60 -13.24
N HIS A 59 7.93 5.91 -13.22
CA HIS A 59 8.00 6.71 -12.00
C HIS A 59 7.00 6.24 -10.95
N PHE A 60 5.78 5.91 -11.38
CA PHE A 60 4.77 5.33 -10.49
C PHE A 60 5.22 3.98 -9.92
N ARG A 61 5.79 3.08 -10.76
CA ARG A 61 6.33 1.80 -10.30
C ARG A 61 7.49 1.97 -9.32
N ALA A 62 8.39 2.91 -9.57
CA ALA A 62 9.48 3.22 -8.64
C ALA A 62 8.93 3.70 -7.29
N ALA A 63 7.96 4.61 -7.29
CA ALA A 63 7.32 5.10 -6.07
C ALA A 63 6.60 3.99 -5.28
N LEU A 64 5.92 3.07 -5.98
CA LEU A 64 5.32 1.87 -5.37
C LEU A 64 6.38 0.98 -4.69
N HIS A 65 7.50 0.69 -5.36
CA HIS A 65 8.57 -0.12 -4.78
C HIS A 65 9.25 0.55 -3.59
N GLU A 66 9.42 1.87 -3.62
CA GLU A 66 9.89 2.64 -2.46
C GLU A 66 8.92 2.54 -1.28
N LEU A 67 7.60 2.60 -1.54
CA LEU A 67 6.59 2.42 -0.50
C LEU A 67 6.63 1.02 0.10
N GLU A 68 6.70 -0.03 -0.72
CA GLU A 68 6.81 -1.41 -0.26
C GLU A 68 8.05 -1.61 0.63
N THR A 69 9.18 -1.06 0.20
CA THR A 69 10.44 -1.11 0.94
C THR A 69 10.35 -0.36 2.27
N ALA A 70 9.82 0.86 2.26
CA ALA A 70 9.61 1.64 3.47
C ALA A 70 8.64 0.94 4.44
N ALA A 71 7.56 0.35 3.92
CA ALA A 71 6.58 -0.37 4.71
C ALA A 71 7.15 -1.65 5.33
N LEU A 72 8.01 -2.36 4.61
CA LEU A 72 8.76 -3.52 5.10
C LEU A 72 9.67 -3.13 6.28
N ILE A 73 10.46 -2.06 6.12
CA ILE A 73 11.34 -1.52 7.18
C ILE A 73 10.50 -1.10 8.40
N ALA A 74 9.34 -0.47 8.16
CA ALA A 74 8.40 -0.05 9.20
C ALA A 74 7.61 -1.22 9.85
N ARG A 75 7.76 -2.46 9.35
CA ARG A 75 7.00 -3.64 9.79
C ARG A 75 5.48 -3.41 9.73
N ILE A 76 5.03 -2.73 8.67
CA ILE A 76 3.60 -2.61 8.34
C ILE A 76 3.12 -3.98 7.83
N PRO A 77 1.93 -4.46 8.24
CA PRO A 77 1.38 -5.71 7.73
C PRO A 77 1.36 -5.75 6.20
N ARG A 78 2.06 -6.72 5.60
CA ARG A 78 2.17 -6.89 4.15
C ARG A 78 0.81 -6.90 3.45
N LEU A 79 -0.19 -7.52 4.07
CA LEU A 79 -1.55 -7.56 3.53
C LEU A 79 -2.16 -6.15 3.33
N ALA A 80 -1.92 -5.22 4.25
CA ALA A 80 -2.45 -3.86 4.13
C ALA A 80 -1.78 -3.09 2.97
N VAL A 81 -0.46 -3.26 2.84
CA VAL A 81 0.31 -2.69 1.73
C VAL A 81 -0.17 -3.27 0.41
N GLN A 82 -0.34 -4.60 0.32
CA GLN A 82 -0.81 -5.28 -0.89
C GLN A 82 -2.19 -4.80 -1.36
N HIS A 83 -3.13 -4.55 -0.43
CA HIS A 83 -4.43 -4.00 -0.82
C HIS A 83 -4.26 -2.61 -1.44
N TYR A 84 -3.44 -1.77 -0.82
CA TYR A 84 -3.16 -0.45 -1.38
C TYR A 84 -2.47 -0.54 -2.74
N THR A 85 -1.43 -1.37 -2.91
CA THR A 85 -0.70 -1.47 -4.19
C THR A 85 -1.60 -1.95 -5.32
N VAL A 86 -2.42 -3.00 -5.09
CA VAL A 86 -3.38 -3.50 -6.08
C VAL A 86 -4.39 -2.42 -6.48
N PHE A 87 -4.96 -1.69 -5.51
CA PHE A 87 -5.91 -0.64 -5.81
C PHE A 87 -5.27 0.58 -6.49
N ALA A 88 -4.05 0.95 -6.09
CA ALA A 88 -3.32 2.06 -6.68
C ALA A 88 -2.90 1.76 -8.13
N GLU A 89 -2.42 0.56 -8.43
CA GLU A 89 -2.03 0.15 -9.78
C GLU A 89 -3.25 0.01 -10.70
N ALA A 90 -4.37 -0.55 -10.21
CA ALA A 90 -5.62 -0.57 -10.97
C ALA A 90 -6.12 0.85 -11.27
N ALA A 91 -6.04 1.76 -10.29
CA ALA A 91 -6.40 3.17 -10.51
C ALA A 91 -5.44 3.88 -11.49
N ARG A 92 -4.14 3.55 -11.48
CA ARG A 92 -3.19 4.08 -12.48
C ARG A 92 -3.58 3.67 -13.89
N HIS A 93 -3.92 2.38 -14.10
CA HIS A 93 -4.37 1.88 -15.39
C HIS A 93 -5.69 2.50 -15.84
N LEU A 94 -6.67 2.63 -14.93
CA LEU A 94 -7.92 3.34 -15.25
C LEU A 94 -7.68 4.80 -15.63
N SER A 95 -6.70 5.45 -14.99
CA SER A 95 -6.30 6.82 -15.30
C SER A 95 -5.62 6.90 -16.68
N ASP A 96 -4.78 5.93 -17.04
CA ASP A 96 -4.19 5.81 -18.39
C ASP A 96 -5.27 5.62 -19.45
N ASP A 97 -6.14 4.62 -19.29
CA ASP A 97 -7.24 4.33 -20.23
C ASP A 97 -8.12 5.57 -20.43
N SER A 98 -8.47 6.26 -19.33
CA SER A 98 -9.27 7.48 -19.31
C SER A 98 -8.61 8.68 -20.00
N PHE A 99 -7.27 8.72 -20.04
CA PHE A 99 -6.50 9.73 -20.76
C PHE A 99 -6.44 9.42 -22.26
N GLU A 100 -6.22 8.16 -22.62
CA GLU A 100 -6.23 7.69 -24.01
C GLU A 100 -7.61 7.86 -24.66
N ASP A 101 -8.69 7.49 -23.96
CA ASP A 101 -10.07 7.59 -24.45
C ASP A 101 -10.53 9.03 -24.72
N ARG A 102 -9.87 10.02 -24.12
CA ARG A 102 -10.20 11.46 -24.26
C ARG A 102 -9.13 12.23 -25.04
N ASP A 103 -8.29 11.54 -25.80
CA ASP A 103 -7.21 12.14 -26.59
C ASP A 103 -6.28 13.08 -25.78
N GLY A 104 -6.16 12.83 -24.47
CA GLY A 104 -5.37 13.66 -23.55
C GLY A 104 -5.97 15.02 -23.19
N ASP A 105 -7.28 15.23 -23.43
CA ASP A 105 -7.96 16.48 -23.09
C ASP A 105 -8.27 16.60 -21.59
N GLU A 106 -7.38 17.29 -20.87
CA GLU A 106 -7.50 17.55 -19.43
C GLU A 106 -8.76 18.38 -19.10
N GLU A 107 -9.27 19.23 -20.00
CA GLU A 107 -10.49 20.03 -19.76
C GLU A 107 -11.74 19.15 -19.73
N LEU A 108 -11.71 18.02 -20.45
CA LEU A 108 -12.75 16.98 -20.42
C LEU A 108 -12.54 15.94 -19.30
N GLY A 109 -11.54 16.13 -18.45
CA GLY A 109 -11.21 15.24 -17.34
C GLY A 109 -10.42 14.00 -17.74
N ALA A 110 -9.62 14.07 -18.82
CA ALA A 110 -8.63 13.04 -19.14
C ALA A 110 -7.75 12.74 -17.92
N GLY A 111 -7.49 11.45 -17.66
CA GLY A 111 -6.72 11.01 -16.49
C GLY A 111 -7.54 10.87 -15.20
N GLY A 112 -8.82 11.24 -15.18
CA GLY A 112 -9.72 11.00 -14.05
C GLY A 112 -10.08 9.52 -13.88
N ILE A 113 -10.41 9.11 -12.65
CA ILE A 113 -10.99 7.79 -12.35
C ILE A 113 -12.35 7.98 -11.66
N ASP A 114 -13.17 6.92 -11.64
CA ASP A 114 -14.43 6.93 -10.89
C ASP A 114 -14.22 7.35 -9.42
N GLY A 115 -15.09 8.24 -8.93
CA GLY A 115 -15.00 8.82 -7.60
C GLY A 115 -15.22 7.81 -6.47
N TYR A 116 -16.02 6.76 -6.68
CA TYR A 116 -16.20 5.71 -5.69
C TYR A 116 -14.95 4.85 -5.57
N PHE A 117 -14.32 4.50 -6.70
CA PHE A 117 -13.08 3.76 -6.70
C PHE A 117 -11.91 4.59 -6.16
N ALA A 118 -11.81 5.88 -6.52
CA ALA A 118 -10.84 6.80 -5.93
C ALA A 118 -10.92 6.80 -4.40
N ARG A 119 -12.14 6.81 -3.84
CA ARG A 119 -12.37 6.73 -2.39
C ARG A 119 -11.90 5.40 -1.79
N VAL A 120 -12.07 4.28 -2.50
CA VAL A 120 -11.51 2.99 -2.08
C VAL A 120 -9.98 3.09 -2.01
N VAL A 121 -9.31 3.67 -3.00
CA VAL A 121 -7.85 3.77 -2.97
C VAL A 121 -7.38 4.70 -1.85
N SER A 122 -8.04 5.84 -1.65
CA SER A 122 -7.77 6.75 -0.53
C SER A 122 -7.97 6.08 0.84
N ASP A 123 -9.02 5.27 1.01
CA ASP A 123 -9.25 4.54 2.26
C ASP A 123 -8.17 3.47 2.50
N ALA A 124 -7.65 2.84 1.43
CA ALA A 124 -6.51 1.93 1.51
C ALA A 124 -5.25 2.67 1.99
N ALA A 125 -4.96 3.84 1.43
CA ALA A 125 -3.87 4.72 1.83
C ALA A 125 -4.01 5.18 3.29
N GLU A 126 -5.24 5.45 3.73
CA GLU A 126 -5.54 5.82 5.11
C GLU A 126 -5.23 4.68 6.09
N ILE A 127 -5.53 3.42 5.73
CA ILE A 127 -5.17 2.24 6.53
C ILE A 127 -3.65 2.13 6.68
N VAL A 128 -2.89 2.31 5.59
CA VAL A 128 -1.42 2.30 5.62
C VAL A 128 -0.89 3.43 6.51
N THR A 129 -1.45 4.62 6.39
CA THR A 129 -1.11 5.81 7.20
C THR A 129 -1.39 5.57 8.70
N LYS A 130 -2.56 5.02 9.04
CA LYS A 130 -2.93 4.65 10.41
C LYS A 130 -1.97 3.60 11.00
N LEU A 131 -1.52 2.63 10.19
CA LEU A 131 -0.56 1.61 10.60
C LEU A 131 0.83 2.19 10.83
N ALA A 132 1.25 3.18 10.03
CA ALA A 132 2.49 3.90 10.23
C ALA A 132 2.47 4.68 11.56
N TRP A 133 1.42 5.47 11.83
CA TRP A 133 1.37 6.33 13.02
C TRP A 133 1.07 5.59 14.33
N ARG A 134 0.10 4.67 14.33
CA ARG A 134 -0.44 4.02 15.54
C ARG A 134 -0.47 2.49 15.39
N PRO A 135 0.69 1.82 15.26
CA PRO A 135 0.75 0.41 14.87
C PRO A 135 -0.03 -0.52 15.80
N TRP A 136 0.00 -0.29 17.11
CA TRP A 136 -0.67 -1.16 18.09
C TRP A 136 -2.20 -1.09 18.01
N ILE A 137 -2.75 0.12 17.92
CA ILE A 137 -4.21 0.33 17.86
C ILE A 137 -4.74 -0.11 16.50
N SER A 138 -4.04 0.28 15.42
CA SER A 138 -4.45 -0.02 14.05
C SER A 138 -4.37 -1.52 13.73
N ARG A 139 -3.43 -2.26 14.34
CA ARG A 139 -3.33 -3.72 14.17
C ARG A 139 -4.54 -4.51 14.66
N LEU A 140 -5.30 -3.97 15.63
CA LEU A 140 -6.51 -4.63 16.12
C LEU A 140 -7.68 -4.51 15.14
N ARG A 141 -7.72 -3.41 14.37
CA ARG A 141 -8.89 -3.07 13.52
C ARG A 141 -8.65 -3.25 12.03
N TYR A 142 -7.39 -3.21 11.56
CA TYR A 142 -7.10 -3.18 10.12
C TYR A 142 -7.72 -4.36 9.35
N ARG A 143 -7.83 -5.55 9.96
CA ARG A 143 -8.46 -6.71 9.29
C ARG A 143 -9.94 -6.45 8.97
N MET A 144 -10.66 -5.77 9.85
CA MET A 144 -12.05 -5.39 9.62
C MET A 144 -12.13 -4.27 8.57
N ASP A 145 -11.23 -3.30 8.64
CA ASP A 145 -11.17 -2.21 7.68
C ASP A 145 -10.85 -2.73 6.26
N LEU A 146 -9.89 -3.65 6.13
CA LEU A 146 -9.58 -4.33 4.86
C LEU A 146 -10.72 -5.22 4.36
N ARG A 147 -11.51 -5.84 5.24
CA ARG A 147 -12.74 -6.57 4.82
C ARG A 147 -13.77 -5.60 4.24
N ARG A 148 -14.02 -4.48 4.91
CA ARG A 148 -14.96 -3.45 4.43
C ARG A 148 -14.49 -2.84 3.11
N LEU A 149 -13.19 -2.59 2.99
CA LEU A 149 -12.58 -2.06 1.78
C LEU A 149 -12.79 -3.01 0.60
N ARG A 150 -12.51 -4.30 0.80
CA ARG A 150 -12.75 -5.35 -0.20
C ARG A 150 -14.21 -5.45 -0.61
N ASN A 151 -15.14 -5.45 0.35
CA ASN A 151 -16.56 -5.54 0.01
C ASN A 151 -17.03 -4.35 -0.84
N ARG A 152 -16.52 -3.14 -0.57
CA ARG A 152 -16.82 -1.96 -1.38
C ARG A 152 -16.21 -2.03 -2.78
N ALA A 153 -14.94 -2.40 -2.88
CA ALA A 153 -14.29 -2.59 -4.17
C ALA A 153 -14.97 -3.69 -5.01
N ALA A 154 -15.41 -4.78 -4.37
CA ALA A 154 -16.17 -5.84 -5.03
C ALA A 154 -17.54 -5.35 -5.53
N ALA A 155 -18.25 -4.52 -4.75
CA ALA A 155 -19.52 -3.94 -5.17
C ALA A 155 -19.34 -3.03 -6.39
N ILE A 156 -18.34 -2.13 -6.37
CA ILE A 156 -18.02 -1.27 -7.50
C ILE A 156 -17.64 -2.09 -8.74
N ALA A 157 -16.84 -3.15 -8.58
CA ALA A 157 -16.46 -4.03 -9.68
C ALA A 157 -17.61 -4.87 -10.26
N VAL A 158 -18.75 -4.99 -9.56
CA VAL A 158 -19.96 -5.61 -10.13
C VAL A 158 -20.65 -4.65 -11.09
N ASP A 159 -20.67 -3.36 -10.75
CA ASP A 159 -21.37 -2.34 -11.50
C ASP A 159 -20.52 -1.79 -12.67
N GLU A 160 -19.20 -1.72 -12.52
CA GLU A 160 -18.28 -1.14 -13.50
C GLU A 160 -17.31 -2.16 -14.11
N LEU A 161 -17.53 -2.49 -15.38
CA LEU A 161 -16.70 -3.42 -16.16
C LEU A 161 -15.22 -3.00 -16.26
N PRO A 162 -14.86 -1.72 -16.51
CA PRO A 162 -13.46 -1.31 -16.61
C PRO A 162 -12.70 -1.51 -15.28
N ILE A 163 -13.34 -1.19 -14.15
CA ILE A 163 -12.76 -1.38 -12.82
C ILE A 163 -12.53 -2.87 -12.57
N ARG A 164 -13.50 -3.71 -12.92
CA ARG A 164 -13.38 -5.16 -12.76
C ARG A 164 -12.21 -5.72 -13.56
N SER A 165 -12.06 -5.32 -14.82
CA SER A 165 -10.98 -5.81 -15.68
C SER A 165 -9.61 -5.42 -15.18
N GLN A 166 -9.45 -4.16 -14.76
CA GLN A 166 -8.16 -3.69 -14.24
C GLN A 166 -7.83 -4.31 -12.87
N LEU A 167 -8.82 -4.49 -12.00
CA LEU A 167 -8.60 -5.22 -10.75
C LEU A 167 -8.21 -6.68 -10.96
N ALA A 168 -8.77 -7.35 -11.97
CA ALA A 168 -8.41 -8.73 -12.29
C ALA A 168 -7.00 -8.82 -12.90
N SER A 169 -6.64 -7.92 -13.82
CA SER A 169 -5.32 -7.89 -14.46
C SER A 169 -4.21 -7.64 -13.44
N VAL A 170 -4.39 -6.67 -12.55
CA VAL A 170 -3.40 -6.32 -11.51
C VAL A 170 -3.28 -7.42 -10.46
N GLN A 171 -4.39 -8.05 -10.05
CA GLN A 171 -4.32 -9.18 -9.11
C GLN A 171 -3.66 -10.42 -9.72
N TYR A 172 -3.68 -10.57 -11.04
CA TYR A 172 -2.92 -11.62 -11.72
C TYR A 172 -1.40 -11.40 -11.62
N SER A 173 -0.93 -10.15 -11.74
CA SER A 173 0.50 -9.81 -11.67
C SER A 173 1.03 -9.65 -10.24
N GLN A 174 0.28 -8.97 -9.35
CA GLN A 174 0.71 -8.61 -7.99
C GLN A 174 0.27 -9.61 -6.91
N GLY A 175 -0.53 -10.60 -7.29
CA GLY A 175 -1.07 -11.61 -6.40
C GLY A 175 -2.49 -11.31 -5.92
N ARG A 176 -3.23 -12.39 -5.69
CA ARG A 176 -4.67 -12.36 -5.43
C ARG A 176 -4.99 -11.76 -4.06
N LEU A 177 -5.94 -10.83 -4.02
CA LEU A 177 -6.52 -10.40 -2.75
C LEU A 177 -7.48 -11.48 -2.24
N PRO A 178 -7.63 -11.65 -0.92
CA PRO A 178 -8.55 -12.63 -0.36
C PRO A 178 -10.02 -12.23 -0.61
N SER A 179 -10.95 -13.20 -0.50
CA SER A 179 -12.41 -13.02 -0.66
C SER A 179 -12.85 -12.82 -2.13
N PRO A 180 -14.12 -12.51 -2.47
CA PRO A 180 -14.62 -12.54 -3.85
C PRO A 180 -13.87 -11.65 -4.86
N LEU A 181 -13.09 -10.68 -4.40
CA LEU A 181 -12.17 -9.92 -5.26
C LEU A 181 -11.09 -10.78 -5.91
N GLY A 182 -10.58 -11.78 -5.20
CA GLY A 182 -9.59 -12.72 -5.75
C GLY A 182 -10.21 -13.64 -6.81
N GLU A 183 -11.51 -13.94 -6.70
CA GLU A 183 -12.25 -14.74 -7.68
C GLU A 183 -12.47 -13.99 -9.01
N LEU A 184 -12.28 -12.66 -9.04
CA LEU A 184 -12.34 -11.90 -10.28
C LEU A 184 -11.29 -12.36 -11.28
N VAL A 185 -10.12 -12.77 -10.79
CA VAL A 185 -9.04 -13.30 -11.62
C VAL A 185 -9.49 -14.59 -12.31
N ASP A 186 -10.11 -15.51 -11.57
CA ASP A 186 -10.55 -16.80 -12.11
C ASP A 186 -11.69 -16.64 -13.13
N LYS A 187 -12.57 -15.65 -12.92
CA LYS A 187 -13.65 -15.35 -13.86
C LYS A 187 -13.17 -14.75 -15.18
N GLN A 188 -12.02 -14.06 -15.17
CA GLN A 188 -11.52 -13.32 -16.32
C GLN A 188 -10.37 -14.03 -17.04
N PHE A 189 -9.55 -14.75 -16.28
CA PHE A 189 -8.45 -15.56 -16.77
C PHE A 189 -8.63 -16.99 -16.21
N PRO A 190 -9.57 -17.78 -16.76
CA PRO A 190 -9.74 -19.17 -16.33
C PRO A 190 -8.43 -19.90 -16.61
N THR A 191 -7.75 -20.35 -15.56
CA THR A 191 -6.58 -21.22 -15.70
C THR A 191 -7.06 -22.51 -16.35
N SER A 192 -6.67 -22.74 -17.60
CA SER A 192 -6.88 -24.02 -18.29
C SER A 192 -6.13 -25.10 -17.52
N THR A 193 -6.84 -25.81 -16.65
CA THR A 193 -6.40 -27.07 -16.03
C THR A 193 -6.45 -28.20 -17.04
#